data_AF-A0AAD6P0J8-F1
#
_entry.id   AF-A0AAD6P0J8-F1
#
_cell.length_a   1.000
_cell.length_b   1.000
_cell.length_c   1.000
_cell.angle_alpha   90.00
_cell.angle_beta   90.00
_cell.angle_gamma   90.00
#
_symmetry.space_group_name_H-M   'P 1'
#
loop_
_entity.id
_entity.type
_entity.pdbx_description
1 polymer ?
#
loop_
_entity_poly.entity_id
_entity_poly.type
_entity_poly.pdbx_seq_one_letter_code
_entity_poly.pdbx_strand_id
1 'polypeptide(L)'
;MAEPYRLANMTRWIVVEVVYKPFKDLETERDLDNPNAVGKAPEGTPSGGGLLVVIVHEAQDIEGKHHTNPYVRLLFKGEEKRTKHVKKNRDPKWGEEFQFTLEEPPTSERLHVEVLSSSKMSLLHSKEYLGYVIINLADVVTNRRINEKYHLIDSRNGQIQIELQWKTS
;
A
#
# COMPACT_ATOMS: atom_id res chain seq x y z
N MET A 1 26.58 -50.96 -16.47
CA MET A 1 26.62 -49.53 -16.06
C MET A 1 25.29 -48.90 -16.44
N ALA A 2 24.74 -48.07 -15.56
CA ALA A 2 23.31 -47.79 -15.36
C ALA A 2 22.63 -46.85 -16.37
N GLU A 3 21.30 -46.97 -16.51
CA GLU A 3 20.43 -45.98 -17.15
C GLU A 3 20.28 -44.71 -16.30
N PRO A 4 20.19 -43.51 -16.90
CA PRO A 4 19.88 -42.28 -16.15
C PRO A 4 18.37 -42.03 -16.05
N TYR A 5 17.93 -41.80 -14.81
CA TYR A 5 16.60 -41.42 -14.37
C TYR A 5 15.98 -40.26 -15.18
N ARG A 6 14.80 -40.48 -15.78
CA ARG A 6 13.92 -39.39 -16.24
C ARG A 6 13.26 -38.74 -15.02
N LEU A 7 13.66 -37.50 -14.72
CA LEU A 7 12.97 -36.64 -13.76
C LEU A 7 11.54 -36.39 -14.25
N ALA A 8 10.54 -36.79 -13.46
CA ALA A 8 9.15 -36.48 -13.71
C ALA A 8 8.92 -34.98 -13.48
N ASN A 9 8.54 -34.25 -14.54
CA ASN A 9 8.07 -32.87 -14.43
C ASN A 9 6.74 -32.84 -13.69
N MET A 10 6.78 -32.53 -12.39
CA MET A 10 5.57 -32.29 -11.60
C MET A 10 5.12 -30.84 -11.76
N THR A 11 4.41 -30.54 -12.84
CA THR A 11 3.67 -29.28 -12.93
C THR A 11 2.44 -29.39 -12.03
N ARG A 12 2.49 -28.73 -10.86
CA ARG A 12 1.32 -28.55 -10.00
C ARG A 12 0.62 -27.26 -10.44
N TRP A 13 -0.61 -27.40 -10.90
CA TRP A 13 -1.52 -26.29 -11.12
C TRP A 13 -2.59 -26.33 -10.03
N ILE A 14 -3.04 -25.15 -9.63
CA ILE A 14 -4.15 -25.00 -8.68
C ILE A 14 -5.40 -24.73 -9.51
N VAL A 15 -6.45 -25.52 -9.27
CA VAL A 15 -7.81 -25.20 -9.74
C VAL A 15 -8.42 -24.26 -8.70
N VAL A 16 -8.95 -23.12 -9.12
CA VAL A 16 -9.80 -22.28 -8.27
C VAL A 16 -11.18 -22.24 -8.91
N GLU A 17 -12.20 -22.68 -8.18
CA GLU A 17 -13.59 -22.46 -8.55
C GLU A 17 -14.05 -21.13 -7.97
N VAL A 18 -14.38 -20.17 -8.84
CA VAL A 18 -14.96 -18.88 -8.46
C VAL A 18 -16.44 -18.90 -8.81
N VAL A 19 -17.30 -18.80 -7.80
CA VAL A 19 -18.76 -18.70 -7.98
C VAL A 19 -19.17 -17.24 -7.86
N TYR A 20 -19.51 -16.61 -8.98
CA TYR A 20 -20.07 -15.26 -9.03
C TYR A 20 -21.60 -15.30 -8.86
N LYS A 21 -22.12 -14.61 -7.84
CA LYS A 21 -23.56 -14.37 -7.65
C LYS A 21 -23.85 -12.88 -7.89
N PRO A 22 -24.40 -12.49 -9.05
CA PRO A 22 -24.81 -11.09 -9.27
C PRO A 22 -25.99 -10.75 -8.35
N PHE A 23 -25.89 -9.61 -7.66
CA PHE A 23 -27.03 -9.02 -6.96
C PHE A 23 -28.01 -8.43 -7.98
N LYS A 24 -29.31 -8.71 -7.79
CA LYS A 24 -30.39 -8.14 -8.60
C LYS A 24 -30.70 -6.73 -8.10
N ASP A 25 -30.95 -5.84 -9.06
CA ASP A 25 -31.21 -4.42 -8.87
C ASP A 25 -32.29 -4.18 -7.81
N LEU A 26 -31.94 -3.40 -6.80
CA LEU A 26 -32.92 -2.76 -5.93
C LEU A 26 -33.13 -1.35 -6.48
N GLU A 27 -34.20 -1.17 -7.25
CA GLU A 27 -34.72 0.15 -7.56
C GLU A 27 -34.99 0.89 -6.23
N THR A 28 -34.36 2.04 -6.05
CA THR A 28 -34.80 3.02 -5.05
C THR A 28 -34.53 4.40 -5.60
N GLU A 29 -35.59 5.01 -6.12
CA GLU A 29 -35.68 6.46 -6.31
C GLU A 29 -35.29 7.15 -5.00
N ARG A 30 -34.47 8.20 -5.08
CA ARG A 30 -34.22 9.08 -3.93
C ARG A 30 -34.33 10.54 -4.33
N ASP A 31 -35.33 11.15 -3.72
CA ASP A 31 -35.70 12.55 -3.71
C ASP A 31 -34.54 13.51 -3.41
N LEU A 32 -34.58 14.67 -4.05
CA LEU A 32 -33.52 15.68 -4.16
C LEU A 32 -33.43 16.67 -2.98
N ASP A 33 -33.61 16.24 -1.72
CA ASP A 33 -33.75 17.20 -0.60
C ASP A 33 -32.97 16.89 0.71
N ASN A 34 -31.76 16.28 0.62
CA ASN A 34 -30.94 15.99 1.81
C ASN A 34 -29.54 16.67 1.79
N PRO A 35 -29.20 17.54 2.77
CA PRO A 35 -27.90 18.23 2.84
C PRO A 35 -26.69 17.35 3.20
N ASN A 36 -26.87 16.03 3.39
CA ASN A 36 -25.78 15.06 3.53
C ASN A 36 -25.33 14.48 2.18
N ALA A 37 -24.84 15.34 1.29
CA ALA A 37 -24.22 14.91 0.04
C ALA A 37 -22.88 14.21 0.31
N VAL A 38 -22.92 12.92 0.61
CA VAL A 38 -21.74 12.04 0.46
C VAL A 38 -21.45 11.98 -1.03
N GLY A 39 -20.32 12.52 -1.45
CA GLY A 39 -19.91 12.58 -2.86
C GLY A 39 -20.02 11.22 -3.52
N LYS A 40 -20.76 11.14 -4.63
CA LYS A 40 -20.80 9.95 -5.48
C LYS A 40 -19.37 9.63 -5.94
N ALA A 41 -19.03 8.34 -5.96
CA ALA A 41 -17.74 7.89 -6.46
C ALA A 41 -17.52 8.38 -7.92
N PRO A 42 -16.27 8.68 -8.32
CA PRO A 42 -15.97 9.14 -9.68
C PRO A 42 -16.49 8.19 -10.76
N GLU A 43 -16.88 8.75 -11.91
CA GLU A 43 -17.23 7.95 -13.09
C GLU A 43 -16.05 7.06 -13.52
N GLY A 44 -16.30 5.75 -13.70
CA GLY A 44 -15.27 4.76 -14.01
C GLY A 44 -14.79 3.92 -12.80
N THR A 45 -15.36 4.13 -11.62
CA THR A 45 -15.11 3.29 -10.43
C THR A 45 -15.62 1.85 -10.67
N PRO A 46 -14.76 0.81 -10.55
CA PRO A 46 -15.17 -0.59 -10.74
C PRO A 46 -16.25 -1.00 -9.74
N SER A 47 -17.25 -1.79 -10.17
CA SER A 47 -18.39 -2.21 -9.35
C SER A 47 -18.07 -3.32 -8.33
N GLY A 48 -16.78 -3.62 -8.12
CA GLY A 48 -16.35 -4.72 -7.26
C GLY A 48 -14.99 -4.44 -6.63
N GLY A 49 -14.67 -5.27 -5.64
CA GLY A 49 -13.41 -5.24 -4.91
C GLY A 49 -12.17 -5.43 -5.78
N GLY A 50 -11.02 -5.23 -5.17
CA GLY A 50 -9.75 -5.27 -5.87
C GLY A 50 -8.56 -5.33 -4.93
N LEU A 51 -7.39 -5.28 -5.53
CA LEU A 51 -6.11 -5.35 -4.87
C LEU A 51 -5.42 -3.99 -4.96
N LEU A 52 -5.22 -3.36 -3.80
CA LEU A 52 -4.32 -2.22 -3.68
C LEU A 52 -2.90 -2.77 -3.47
N VAL A 53 -2.03 -2.49 -4.44
CA VAL A 53 -0.60 -2.80 -4.37
C VAL A 53 0.15 -1.52 -4.02
N VAL A 54 0.98 -1.59 -2.99
CA VAL A 54 1.81 -0.48 -2.51
C VAL A 54 3.27 -0.90 -2.61
N ILE A 55 4.06 -0.18 -3.39
CA ILE A 55 5.49 -0.41 -3.55
C ILE A 55 6.23 0.76 -2.90
N VAL A 56 7.05 0.44 -1.91
CA VAL A 56 7.91 1.39 -1.20
C VAL A 56 9.28 1.36 -1.86
N HIS A 57 9.60 2.37 -2.66
CA HIS A 57 10.82 2.40 -3.45
C HIS A 57 12.02 2.85 -2.61
N GLU A 58 12.08 4.14 -2.29
CA GLU A 58 13.20 4.76 -1.60
C GLU A 58 12.74 5.99 -0.82
N ALA A 59 13.59 6.44 0.09
CA ALA A 59 13.48 7.76 0.70
C ALA A 59 14.80 8.51 0.55
N GLN A 60 14.75 9.83 0.63
CA GLN A 60 15.90 10.73 0.46
C GLN A 60 15.91 11.77 1.58
N ASP A 61 17.10 12.22 1.98
CA ASP A 61 17.32 13.29 2.95
C ASP A 61 16.60 13.06 4.31
N ILE A 62 16.55 11.80 4.75
CA ILE A 62 15.89 11.43 6.00
C ILE A 62 16.79 11.72 7.20
N GLU A 63 16.35 12.62 8.07
CA GLU A 63 17.10 13.07 9.23
C GLU A 63 16.57 12.46 10.54
N GLY A 64 17.36 11.58 11.16
CA GLY A 64 17.16 11.13 12.55
C GLY A 64 18.24 11.71 13.47
N LYS A 65 17.83 12.12 14.68
CA LYS A 65 18.71 12.58 15.76
C LYS A 65 19.42 11.43 16.46
N HIS A 66 18.73 10.31 16.64
CA HIS A 66 19.18 9.19 17.47
C HIS A 66 19.42 7.93 16.66
N HIS A 67 18.72 7.76 15.53
CA HIS A 67 18.81 6.56 14.71
C HIS A 67 18.95 6.86 13.23
N THR A 68 19.67 5.97 12.56
CA THR A 68 19.91 6.02 11.11
C THR A 68 19.56 4.69 10.45
N ASN A 69 18.70 3.88 11.08
CA ASN A 69 18.24 2.62 10.50
C ASN A 69 16.76 2.73 10.09
N PRO A 70 16.44 3.42 8.99
CA PRO A 70 15.06 3.68 8.63
C PRO A 70 14.31 2.43 8.16
N TYR A 71 13.01 2.42 8.40
CA TYR A 71 12.02 1.51 7.83
C TYR A 71 10.71 2.28 7.64
N VAL A 72 9.82 1.74 6.82
CA VAL A 72 8.51 2.33 6.52
C VAL A 72 7.43 1.50 7.18
N ARG A 73 6.44 2.16 7.76
CA ARG A 73 5.21 1.58 8.27
C ARG A 73 4.03 2.07 7.41
N LEU A 74 3.28 1.12 6.86
CA LEU A 74 2.05 1.34 6.11
C LEU A 74 0.86 1.05 7.03
N LEU A 75 -0.06 2.00 7.13
CA LEU A 75 -1.28 1.91 7.93
C LEU A 75 -2.49 2.13 7.02
N PHE A 76 -3.37 1.14 6.94
CA PHE A 76 -4.57 1.20 6.11
C PHE A 76 -5.64 0.25 6.63
N LYS A 77 -6.87 0.75 6.85
CA LYS A 77 -8.01 -0.03 7.36
C LYS A 77 -7.72 -0.87 8.62
N GLY A 78 -6.85 -0.38 9.51
CA GLY A 78 -6.45 -1.09 10.71
C GLY A 78 -5.38 -2.18 10.50
N GLU A 79 -5.01 -2.47 9.25
CA GLU A 79 -3.83 -3.28 8.94
C GLU A 79 -2.55 -2.43 9.05
N GLU A 80 -1.50 -3.07 9.57
CA GLU A 80 -0.17 -2.51 9.63
C GLU A 80 0.81 -3.44 8.88
N LYS A 81 1.55 -2.89 7.92
CA LYS A 81 2.63 -3.60 7.21
C LYS A 81 3.91 -2.78 7.29
N ARG A 82 5.07 -3.43 7.31
CA ARG A 82 6.36 -2.75 7.49
C ARG A 82 7.44 -3.29 6.56
N THR A 83 8.30 -2.40 6.08
CA THR A 83 9.52 -2.79 5.36
C THR A 83 10.60 -3.31 6.30
N LYS A 84 11.65 -3.88 5.73
CA LYS A 84 12.88 -4.17 6.46
C LYS A 84 13.60 -2.87 6.84
N HIS A 85 14.44 -2.98 7.86
CA HIS A 85 15.31 -1.87 8.25
C HIS A 85 16.50 -1.82 7.29
N VAL A 86 16.81 -0.63 6.79
CA VAL A 86 18.09 -0.36 6.10
C VAL A 86 19.04 0.20 7.14
N LYS A 87 20.24 -0.37 7.31
CA LYS A 87 21.16 0.07 8.37
C LYS A 87 21.93 1.32 7.96
N LYS A 88 22.08 2.27 8.90
CA LYS A 88 22.94 3.46 8.78
C LYS A 88 22.82 4.21 7.45
N ASN A 89 21.59 4.50 7.04
CA ASN A 89 21.31 5.13 5.75
C ASN A 89 20.29 6.27 5.89
N ARG A 90 20.56 7.41 5.26
CA ARG A 90 19.64 8.56 5.15
C ARG A 90 18.87 8.58 3.82
N ASP A 91 19.34 7.79 2.86
CA ASP A 91 18.76 7.61 1.54
C ASP A 91 18.44 6.11 1.30
N PRO A 92 17.58 5.51 2.16
CA PRO A 92 17.30 4.08 2.10
C PRO A 92 16.56 3.69 0.83
N LYS A 93 16.88 2.51 0.31
CA LYS A 93 16.15 1.85 -0.78
C LYS A 93 15.60 0.53 -0.28
N TRP A 94 14.30 0.33 -0.41
CA TRP A 94 13.62 -0.90 0.02
C TRP A 94 13.22 -1.74 -1.20
N GLY A 95 12.52 -1.13 -2.16
CA GLY A 95 11.96 -1.86 -3.30
C GLY A 95 11.01 -2.98 -2.85
N GLU A 96 10.24 -2.75 -1.78
CA GLU A 96 9.36 -3.75 -1.17
C GLU A 96 7.90 -3.51 -1.58
N GLU A 97 7.20 -4.59 -1.94
CA GLU A 97 5.80 -4.59 -2.34
C GLU A 97 4.90 -5.12 -1.22
N PHE A 98 3.75 -4.48 -1.03
CA PHE A 98 2.70 -4.85 -0.10
C PHE A 98 1.35 -4.86 -0.78
N GLN A 99 0.46 -5.72 -0.32
CA GLN A 99 -0.86 -5.90 -0.91
C GLN A 99 -1.96 -5.85 0.15
N PHE A 100 -3.07 -5.18 -0.21
CA PHE A 100 -4.30 -5.09 0.57
C PHE A 100 -5.48 -5.49 -0.32
N THR A 101 -6.19 -6.53 0.08
CA THR A 101 -7.40 -7.00 -0.62
C THR A 101 -8.60 -6.22 -0.08
N LEU A 102 -9.41 -5.66 -0.97
CA LEU A 102 -10.54 -4.80 -0.62
C LEU A 102 -11.82 -5.30 -1.28
N GLU A 103 -12.92 -5.20 -0.53
CA GLU A 103 -14.26 -5.54 -1.02
C GLU A 103 -14.82 -4.48 -1.97
N GLU A 104 -14.34 -3.24 -1.85
CA GLU A 104 -14.73 -2.09 -2.66
C GLU A 104 -13.53 -1.20 -2.99
N PRO A 105 -13.57 -0.42 -4.10
CA PRO A 105 -12.51 0.54 -4.42
C PRO A 105 -12.35 1.62 -3.32
N PRO A 106 -11.13 1.92 -2.88
CA PRO A 106 -10.87 2.82 -1.75
C PRO A 106 -10.97 4.31 -2.09
N THR A 107 -12.01 4.75 -2.82
CA THR A 107 -12.09 6.12 -3.38
C THR A 107 -12.20 7.23 -2.34
N SER A 108 -12.65 6.91 -1.12
CA SER A 108 -12.79 7.88 -0.02
C SER A 108 -11.75 7.66 1.09
N GLU A 109 -10.78 6.78 0.85
CA GLU A 109 -9.87 6.29 1.87
C GLU A 109 -8.46 6.81 1.66
N ARG A 110 -7.65 6.70 2.71
CA ARG A 110 -6.29 7.23 2.73
C ARG A 110 -5.32 6.18 3.23
N LEU A 111 -4.19 6.05 2.55
CA LEU A 111 -3.05 5.29 3.02
C LEU A 111 -2.15 6.20 3.86
N HIS A 112 -1.85 5.81 5.09
CA HIS A 112 -0.89 6.51 5.93
C HIS A 112 0.46 5.79 5.87
N VAL A 113 1.48 6.52 5.44
CA VAL A 113 2.85 6.03 5.24
C VAL A 113 3.77 6.78 6.19
N GLU A 114 4.41 6.07 7.11
CA GLU A 114 5.31 6.67 8.09
C GLU A 114 6.73 6.16 7.90
N VAL A 115 7.72 7.05 8.01
CA VAL A 115 9.13 6.69 8.06
C VAL A 115 9.59 6.76 9.51
N LEU A 116 10.09 5.64 10.02
CA LEU A 116 10.60 5.53 11.38
C LEU A 116 12.01 4.98 11.35
N SER A 117 12.76 5.19 12.42
CA SER A 117 14.03 4.53 12.63
C SER A 117 14.10 3.89 14.00
N SER A 118 14.73 2.72 14.08
CA SER A 118 14.94 2.02 15.35
C SER A 118 16.34 1.43 15.43
N SER A 119 16.88 1.33 16.63
CA SER A 119 18.15 0.64 16.88
C SER A 119 17.97 -0.40 17.97
N LYS A 120 18.17 -1.67 17.61
CA LYS A 120 18.14 -2.78 18.59
C LYS A 120 19.20 -2.66 19.69
N MET A 121 20.21 -1.81 19.49
CA MET A 121 21.31 -1.60 20.43
C MET A 121 21.02 -0.49 21.44
N SER A 122 20.02 0.37 21.17
CA SER A 122 19.70 1.51 22.00
C SER A 122 18.50 1.20 22.89
N LEU A 123 18.73 1.11 24.20
CA LEU A 123 17.69 0.89 25.20
C LEU A 123 16.93 2.18 25.57
N LEU A 124 17.56 3.35 25.39
CA LEU A 124 17.02 4.67 25.78
C LEU A 124 16.16 5.29 24.68
N HIS A 125 16.60 5.18 23.44
CA HIS A 125 15.85 5.58 22.25
C HIS A 125 15.60 4.31 21.46
N SER A 126 14.44 3.68 21.64
CA SER A 126 14.15 2.43 20.94
C SER A 126 13.60 2.68 19.54
N LYS A 127 12.91 3.82 19.35
CA LYS A 127 12.32 4.25 18.08
C LYS A 127 12.35 5.77 17.97
N GLU A 128 12.49 6.24 16.75
CA GLU A 128 12.46 7.64 16.36
C GLU A 128 11.53 7.79 15.14
N TYR A 129 10.73 8.84 15.14
CA TYR A 129 9.85 9.18 14.04
C TYR A 129 10.56 10.18 13.11
N LEU A 130 10.52 9.93 11.81
CA LEU A 130 11.28 10.68 10.81
C LEU A 130 10.40 11.44 9.80
N GLY A 131 9.08 11.29 9.93
CA GLY A 131 8.07 11.95 9.12
C GLY A 131 7.07 10.99 8.49
N TYR A 132 6.07 11.54 7.81
CA TYR A 132 5.00 10.75 7.17
C TYR A 132 4.35 11.44 5.98
N VAL A 133 3.53 10.69 5.26
CA VAL A 133 2.59 11.22 4.27
C VAL A 133 1.26 10.48 4.36
N ILE A 134 0.17 11.19 4.06
CA ILE A 134 -1.17 10.62 3.92
C ILE A 134 -1.57 10.76 2.45
N ILE A 135 -1.81 9.64 1.77
CA ILE A 135 -2.09 9.60 0.33
C ILE A 135 -3.57 9.26 0.12
N ASN A 136 -4.28 10.08 -0.65
CA ASN A 136 -5.66 9.79 -1.07
C ASN A 136 -5.64 8.69 -2.16
N LEU A 137 -6.49 7.68 -2.00
CA LEU A 137 -6.52 6.53 -2.91
C LEU A 137 -7.50 6.68 -4.08
N ALA A 138 -8.29 7.76 -4.14
CA ALA A 138 -9.16 8.06 -5.29
C ALA A 138 -8.40 8.10 -6.62
N ASP A 139 -7.23 8.74 -6.61
CA ASP A 139 -6.46 8.97 -7.83
C ASP A 139 -5.92 7.65 -8.39
N VAL A 140 -5.48 6.70 -7.53
CA VAL A 140 -4.97 5.41 -8.02
C VAL A 140 -6.09 4.51 -8.53
N VAL A 141 -7.30 4.60 -7.96
CA VAL A 141 -8.47 3.88 -8.50
C VAL A 141 -8.77 4.34 -9.92
N THR A 142 -8.70 5.66 -10.16
CA THR A 142 -8.96 6.28 -11.46
C THR A 142 -7.83 6.01 -12.46
N ASN A 143 -6.58 6.26 -12.06
CA ASN A 143 -5.40 6.20 -12.93
C ASN A 143 -4.80 4.80 -13.05
N ARG A 144 -5.28 3.82 -12.28
CA ARG A 144 -4.78 2.44 -12.14
C ARG A 144 -3.37 2.31 -11.55
N ARG A 145 -2.49 3.27 -11.79
CA ARG A 145 -1.13 3.31 -11.27
C ARG A 145 -0.69 4.76 -11.03
N ILE A 146 -0.05 4.99 -9.90
CA ILE A 146 0.57 6.26 -9.54
C ILE A 146 1.96 5.95 -9.01
N ASN A 147 2.98 6.70 -9.40
CA ASN A 147 4.33 6.59 -8.84
C ASN A 147 4.87 7.99 -8.61
N GLU A 148 4.89 8.40 -7.34
CA GLU A 148 5.13 9.78 -6.96
C GLU A 148 6.14 9.88 -5.81
N LYS A 149 6.82 11.04 -5.76
CA LYS A 149 7.66 11.44 -4.63
C LYS A 149 6.89 12.42 -3.76
N TYR A 150 6.81 12.09 -2.48
CA TYR A 150 6.10 12.87 -1.48
C TYR A 150 7.08 13.49 -0.50
N HIS A 151 6.92 14.78 -0.22
CA HIS A 151 7.57 15.40 0.93
C HIS A 151 6.95 14.86 2.22
N LEU A 152 7.80 14.47 3.15
CA LEU A 152 7.36 13.98 4.45
C LEU A 152 6.97 15.16 5.34
N ILE A 153 5.76 15.09 5.88
CA ILE A 153 5.30 15.93 6.97
C ILE A 153 6.15 15.61 8.21
N ASP A 154 6.44 16.63 9.02
CA ASP A 154 7.33 16.57 10.19
C ASP A 154 8.78 16.15 9.87
N SER A 155 9.18 16.25 8.60
CA SER A 155 10.57 16.14 8.17
C SER A 155 11.09 17.48 7.66
N ARG A 156 12.40 17.74 7.80
CA ARG A 156 13.00 18.99 7.29
C ARG A 156 13.05 19.00 5.76
N ASN A 157 13.66 17.96 5.19
CA ASN A 157 13.86 17.82 3.74
C ASN A 157 13.43 16.45 3.20
N GLY A 158 13.00 15.55 4.10
CA GLY A 158 12.77 14.15 3.77
C GLY A 158 11.72 13.94 2.69
N GLN A 159 12.01 13.06 1.75
CA GLN A 159 11.08 12.65 0.69
C GLN A 159 10.98 11.12 0.65
N ILE A 160 9.82 10.62 0.24
CA ILE A 160 9.59 9.19 0.01
C ILE A 160 8.95 8.96 -1.35
N GLN A 161 9.44 7.97 -2.10
CA GLN A 161 8.83 7.53 -3.34
C GLN A 161 7.91 6.34 -3.08
N ILE A 162 6.61 6.52 -3.35
CA ILE A 162 5.59 5.49 -3.22
C ILE A 162 4.93 5.28 -4.57
N GLU A 163 4.85 4.01 -4.96
CA GLU A 163 4.04 3.59 -6.10
C GLU A 163 2.81 2.83 -5.62
N LEU A 164 1.65 3.20 -6.16
CA LEU A 164 0.37 2.59 -5.90
C LEU A 164 -0.16 1.98 -7.20
N GLN A 165 -0.77 0.80 -7.12
CA GLN A 165 -1.51 0.20 -8.22
C GLN A 165 -2.87 -0.31 -7.74
N TRP A 166 -3.92 -0.04 -8.49
CA TRP A 166 -5.26 -0.57 -8.27
C TRP A 166 -5.56 -1.63 -9.33
N LYS A 167 -5.65 -2.89 -8.89
CA LYS A 167 -5.99 -4.03 -9.75
C LYS A 167 -7.40 -4.47 -9.42
N THR A 168 -8.30 -4.42 -10.39
CA THR A 168 -9.66 -4.98 -10.23
C THR A 168 -9.60 -6.49 -10.27
N SER A 169 -10.45 -7.12 -9.45
CA SER A 169 -10.68 -8.57 -9.49
C SER A 169 -11.50 -8.97 -10.70
#